data_AF-Q6KAX7-F1
#
_entry.id   AF-Q6KAX7-F1
#
_cell.length_a   1.000
_cell.length_b   1.000
_cell.length_c   1.000
_cell.angle_alpha   90.00
_cell.angle_beta   90.00
_cell.angle_gamma   90.00
#
_symmetry.space_group_name_H-M   'P 1'
#
loop_
_entity.id
_entity.type
_entity.pdbx_description
1 polymer ?
#
loop_
_entity_poly.entity_id
_entity_poly.type
_entity_poly.pdbx_seq_one_letter_code
_entity_poly.pdbx_strand_id
1 'polypeptide(L)' 'TFQGGIDWLRENGVNVIDLDSQECVDLLGGFIAQHPEIWNEDIGE' A
#
# COMPACT_ATOMS: atom_id res chain seq x y z
N THR A 1 -7.29 3.92 2.45
CA THR A 1 -6.06 3.11 2.37
C THR A 1 -5.03 3.92 1.61
N PHE A 2 -3.76 3.84 2.00
CA PHE A 2 -2.67 4.55 1.32
C PHE A 2 -2.42 3.92 -0.04
N GLN A 3 -2.55 4.70 -1.12
CA GLN A 3 -2.39 4.24 -2.51
C GLN A 3 -0.93 4.29 -2.98
N GLY A 4 -0.05 5.00 -2.25
CA GLY A 4 1.33 5.24 -2.69
C GLY A 4 1.39 6.01 -4.01
N GLY A 5 2.47 5.82 -4.77
CA GLY A 5 2.76 6.56 -6.01
C GLY A 5 2.43 5.80 -7.30
N ILE A 6 1.52 4.82 -7.28
CA ILE A 6 1.25 3.94 -8.43
C ILE A 6 0.84 4.75 -9.68
N ASP A 7 -0.05 5.72 -9.52
CA ASP A 7 -0.53 6.51 -10.65
C ASP A 7 0.57 7.42 -11.21
N TRP A 8 1.40 8.01 -10.36
CA TRP A 8 2.56 8.79 -10.80
C TRP A 8 3.53 7.94 -11.64
N LEU A 9 3.78 6.69 -11.25
CA LEU A 9 4.61 5.78 -12.07
C LEU A 9 4.00 5.54 -13.46
N ARG A 10 2.69 5.28 -13.52
CA ARG A 10 1.97 5.10 -14.80
C ARG A 10 2.03 6.35 -15.67
N GLU A 11 1.83 7.54 -15.09
CA GLU A 11 1.93 8.83 -15.78
C GLU A 11 3.33 9.08 -16.36
N ASN A 12 4.38 8.58 -15.70
CA ASN A 12 5.76 8.66 -16.17
C ASN A 12 6.12 7.54 -17.18
N GLY A 13 5.13 6.82 -17.71
CA GLY A 13 5.31 5.80 -18.73
C GLY A 13 5.86 4.47 -18.21
N VAL A 14 5.90 4.26 -16.89
CA VAL A 14 6.27 2.96 -16.30
C VAL A 14 5.11 1.99 -16.47
N ASN A 15 5.39 0.81 -17.02
CA ASN A 15 4.41 -0.27 -17.08
C ASN A 15 4.24 -0.90 -15.69
N VAL A 16 3.12 -0.63 -15.03
CA VAL A 16 2.79 -1.17 -13.71
C VAL A 16 1.77 -2.30 -13.85
N ILE A 17 2.11 -3.48 -13.36
CA ILE A 17 1.18 -4.62 -13.26
C ILE A 17 0.80 -4.76 -11.79
N ASP A 18 -0.46 -4.48 -11.48
CA ASP A 18 -1.04 -4.73 -10.18
C ASP A 18 -1.67 -6.13 -10.19
N LEU A 19 -1.20 -6.99 -9.29
CA LEU A 19 -1.66 -8.38 -9.19
C LEU A 19 -2.87 -8.54 -8.26
N ASP A 20 -3.24 -7.50 -7.51
CA ASP A 20 -4.35 -7.51 -6.56
C ASP A 20 -4.34 -8.77 -5.65
N SER A 21 -3.17 -9.06 -5.07
CA SER A 21 -2.96 -10.28 -4.28
C SER A 21 -3.71 -10.21 -2.95
N GLN A 22 -4.75 -11.02 -2.81
CA GLN A 22 -5.53 -11.10 -1.58
C GLN A 22 -4.69 -11.48 -0.36
N GLU A 23 -3.69 -12.35 -0.52
CA GLU A 23 -2.78 -12.73 0.57
C GLU A 23 -2.01 -11.51 1.13
N CYS A 24 -1.56 -10.62 0.24
CA CYS A 24 -0.87 -9.40 0.63
C CYS A 24 -1.82 -8.41 1.33
N VAL A 25 -3.05 -8.29 0.82
CA VAL A 25 -4.09 -7.43 1.42
C VAL A 25 -4.43 -7.90 2.82
N ASP A 26 -4.64 -9.20 3.01
CA ASP A 26 -5.00 -9.77 4.31
C ASP A 26 -3.86 -9.63 5.32
N LEU A 27 -2.63 -9.89 4.89
CA LEU A 27 -1.44 -9.76 5.73
C LEU A 27 -1.25 -8.32 6.23
N LEU A 28 -1.22 -7.36 5.31
CA LEU A 28 -0.98 -5.96 5.67
C LEU A 28 -2.18 -5.36 6.41
N GLY A 29 -3.41 -5.68 6.00
CA GLY A 29 -4.63 -5.23 6.67
C GLY A 29 -4.69 -5.72 8.12
N GLY A 30 -4.30 -6.98 8.36
CA GLY A 30 -4.20 -7.54 9.71
C GLY A 30 -3.16 -6.82 10.58
N PHE A 31 -2.00 -6.46 10.01
CA PHE A 31 -0.97 -5.69 10.72
C PHE A 31 -1.45 -4.28 11.07
N ILE A 32 -2.02 -3.54 10.10
CA ILE A 32 -2.52 -2.17 10.30
C ILE A 32 -3.59 -2.13 11.40
N ALA A 33 -4.49 -3.11 11.42
CA ALA A 33 -5.54 -3.20 12.44
C ALA A 33 -4.98 -3.45 13.85
N GLN A 34 -3.86 -4.18 13.97
CA GLN A 34 -3.23 -4.52 15.24
C GLN A 34 -2.26 -3.43 15.75
N HIS A 35 -1.65 -2.67 14.84
CA HIS A 35 -0.60 -1.69 15.13
C HIS A 35 -0.81 -0.37 14.37
N PRO A 36 -1.95 0.33 14.58
CA PRO A 36 -2.27 1.55 13.82
C PRO A 36 -1.24 2.67 14.04
N GLU A 37 -0.65 2.78 15.22
CA GLU A 37 0.37 3.79 15.54
C GLU A 37 1.67 3.58 14.75
N ILE A 38 2.08 2.33 14.56
CA ILE A 38 3.28 2.00 13.78
C ILE A 38 3.01 2.22 12.29
N TRP A 39 1.81 1.85 11.82
CA TRP A 39 1.42 2.13 10.44
C TRP A 39 1.41 3.63 10.15
N ASN A 40 0.83 4.43 11.05
CA ASN A 40 0.78 5.89 10.89
C ASN A 40 2.19 6.49 10.88
N GLU A 41 3.11 6.02 11.73
CA GLU A 41 4.52 6.41 11.68
C GLU A 41 5.17 6.09 10.31
N ASP A 42 4.95 4.87 9.78
CA ASP A 42 5.54 4.39 8.53
C ASP A 42 5.10 5.23 7.31
N ILE A 43 3.83 5.66 7.28
CA ILE A 43 3.31 6.53 6.22
C ILE A 43 3.50 8.04 6.52
N GLY A 44 4.00 8.39 7.71
CA GLY A 44 4.25 9.77 8.13
C GLY A 44 2.99 10.59 8.45
N GLU A 45 1.96 9.98 9.06
CA GLU A 45 0.71 10.63 9.50
C GLU A 45 0.79 11.22 10.93
#